data_AF-A0A3R5QUH6-F1
#
_entry.id   AF-A0A3R5QUH6-F1
#
_cell.length_a   1.000
_cell.length_b   1.000
_cell.length_c   1.000
_cell.angle_alpha   90.00
_cell.angle_beta   90.00
_cell.angle_gamma   90.00
#
_symmetry.space_group_name_H-M   'P 1'
#
loop_
_entity.id
_entity.type
_entity.pdbx_description
1 polymer ?
#
loop_
_entity_poly.entity_id
_entity_poly.type
_entity_poly.pdbx_seq_one_letter_code
_entity_poly.pdbx_strand_id
1 'polypeptide(L)'
;MENNFTLTKEEIEQLTAVELLEKLYGKEINTKKNILEYIELTRILKKLEITPDKIQDTYNLIYEKIEALDIKPNTRMFLKNNLKSQLGKLVSEKDPKPTNHFIEFFKEAYPEHHRRKDFTWVLMDLNTISEEQLWTTLTYINKECLNHDLRLSLKEKQDIIDVIEIVVKRNNSRFINNLRNLKSLTDNLNIKLVSVGEIFKIKKLN
;
A
#
# COMPACT_ATOMS: atom_id res chain seq x y z
N MET A 1 23.55 26.32 2.09
CA MET A 1 22.22 26.93 2.29
C MET A 1 21.59 26.21 3.45
N GLU A 2 21.62 26.82 4.62
CA GLU A 2 21.00 26.32 5.85
C GLU A 2 19.51 26.64 5.79
N ASN A 3 18.67 25.65 5.50
CA ASN A 3 17.23 25.79 5.68
C ASN A 3 16.91 25.53 7.16
N ASN A 4 17.04 26.56 7.99
CA ASN A 4 16.53 26.57 9.37
C ASN A 4 15.00 26.77 9.36
N PHE A 5 14.25 25.80 8.85
CA PHE A 5 12.82 25.68 9.15
C PHE A 5 12.68 24.78 10.38
N THR A 6 12.49 25.39 11.56
CA THR A 6 12.17 24.63 12.78
C THR A 6 10.67 24.39 12.79
N LEU A 7 10.23 23.26 12.22
CA LEU A 7 8.86 22.79 12.40
C LEU A 7 8.63 22.47 13.88
N THR A 8 7.49 22.89 14.43
CA THR A 8 7.11 22.52 15.80
C THR A 8 6.54 21.10 15.85
N LYS A 9 6.39 20.57 17.07
CA LYS A 9 5.74 19.27 17.29
C LYS A 9 4.33 19.26 16.70
N GLU A 10 3.54 20.28 17.03
CA GLU A 10 2.14 20.40 16.62
C GLU A 10 2.00 20.46 15.10
N GLU A 11 2.92 21.17 14.43
CA GLU A 11 2.93 21.23 12.97
C GLU A 11 3.23 19.85 12.36
N ILE A 12 4.21 19.10 12.89
CA ILE A 12 4.57 17.78 12.37
C ILE A 12 3.44 16.76 12.56
N GLU A 13 2.75 16.79 13.70
CA GLU A 13 1.64 15.88 14.00
C GLU A 13 0.45 16.07 13.05
N GLN A 14 0.27 17.26 12.48
CA GLN A 14 -0.83 17.57 11.55
C GLN A 14 -0.51 17.25 10.09
N LEU A 15 0.77 17.08 9.74
CA LEU A 15 1.17 16.80 8.36
C LEU A 15 0.99 15.31 8.07
N THR A 16 0.81 14.95 6.81
CA THR A 16 1.04 13.58 6.31
C THR A 16 2.54 13.30 6.15
N ALA A 17 2.93 12.04 5.90
CA ALA A 17 4.35 11.71 5.68
C ALA A 17 4.91 12.39 4.42
N VAL A 18 4.08 12.56 3.38
CA VAL A 18 4.46 13.22 2.12
C VAL A 18 4.63 14.73 2.33
N GLU A 19 3.68 15.39 2.99
CA GLU A 19 3.80 16.83 3.29
C GLU A 19 4.97 17.12 4.23
N LEU A 20 5.27 16.22 5.17
CA LEU A 20 6.44 16.32 6.02
C LEU A 20 7.74 16.22 5.20
N LEU A 21 7.83 15.31 4.23
CA LEU A 21 8.98 15.22 3.31
C LEU A 21 9.14 16.53 2.52
N GLU A 22 8.06 17.07 1.98
CA GLU A 22 8.09 18.32 1.23
C GLU A 22 8.51 19.51 2.08
N LYS A 23 7.97 19.66 3.29
CA LYS A 23 8.33 20.76 4.20
C LYS A 23 9.72 20.63 4.78
N LEU A 24 10.15 19.41 5.14
CA LEU A 24 11.43 19.18 5.81
C LEU A 24 12.61 19.13 4.85
N TYR A 25 12.39 18.63 3.62
CA TYR A 25 13.47 18.40 2.65
C TYR A 25 13.25 19.08 1.30
N GLY A 26 12.00 19.17 0.82
CA GLY A 26 11.64 19.90 -0.40
C GLY A 26 12.20 19.31 -1.70
N LYS A 27 12.65 18.05 -1.68
CA LYS A 27 13.16 17.33 -2.85
C LYS A 27 12.59 15.93 -2.91
N GLU A 28 12.49 15.39 -4.11
CA GLU A 28 12.21 13.97 -4.29
C GLU A 28 13.36 13.09 -3.75
N ILE A 29 12.98 12.04 -3.03
CA ILE A 29 13.90 11.03 -2.49
C ILE A 29 14.00 9.82 -3.44
N ASN A 30 14.49 10.08 -4.66
CA ASN A 30 14.60 9.11 -5.75
C ASN A 30 16.05 8.66 -6.05
N THR A 31 17.02 9.03 -5.21
CA THR A 31 18.39 8.52 -5.28
C THR A 31 18.90 8.10 -3.91
N LYS A 32 19.95 7.27 -3.88
CA LYS A 32 20.67 6.89 -2.64
C LYS A 32 21.04 8.11 -1.79
N LYS A 33 21.55 9.17 -2.42
CA LYS A 33 22.02 10.38 -1.72
C LYS A 33 20.84 11.07 -1.02
N ASN A 34 19.76 11.29 -1.76
CA ASN A 34 18.59 12.03 -1.28
C ASN A 34 17.88 11.27 -0.15
N ILE A 35 17.79 9.94 -0.25
CA ILE A 35 17.25 9.09 0.82
C ILE A 35 18.07 9.23 2.10
N LEU A 36 19.40 9.16 2.02
CA LEU A 36 20.26 9.30 3.19
C LEU A 36 20.13 10.69 3.82
N GLU A 37 20.10 11.75 2.99
CA GLU A 37 19.88 13.11 3.48
C GLU A 37 18.54 13.24 4.22
N TYR A 38 17.46 12.66 3.70
CA TYR A 38 16.17 12.70 4.38
C TYR A 38 16.13 11.86 5.65
N ILE A 39 16.74 10.66 5.65
CA ILE A 39 16.89 9.84 6.87
C ILE A 39 17.56 10.66 7.98
N GLU A 40 18.62 11.41 7.67
CA GLU A 40 19.31 12.26 8.65
C GLU A 40 18.38 13.35 9.21
N LEU A 41 17.53 13.95 8.37
CA LEU A 41 16.56 14.97 8.79
C LEU A 41 15.47 14.42 9.72
N THR A 42 15.10 13.13 9.60
CA THR A 42 14.11 12.50 10.50
C THR A 42 14.54 12.45 11.97
N ARG A 43 15.81 12.77 12.29
CA ARG A 43 16.27 12.99 13.68
C ARG A 43 15.41 13.98 14.44
N ILE A 44 14.82 14.97 13.75
CA ILE A 44 13.93 15.96 14.38
C ILE A 44 12.72 15.28 15.03
N LEU A 45 12.20 14.18 14.46
CA LEU A 45 11.04 13.45 14.99
C LEU A 45 11.33 12.86 16.37
N LYS A 46 12.56 12.35 16.55
CA LYS A 46 13.01 11.86 17.85
C LYS A 46 13.19 13.01 18.85
N LYS A 47 13.73 14.16 18.39
CA LYS A 47 13.99 15.32 19.24
C LYS A 47 12.69 15.96 19.76
N LEU A 48 11.64 15.96 18.95
CA LEU A 48 10.35 16.55 19.28
C LEU A 48 9.36 15.55 19.92
N GLU A 49 9.80 14.32 20.18
CA GLU A 49 8.97 13.27 20.78
C GLU A 49 7.63 13.09 20.03
N ILE A 50 7.73 13.02 18.70
CA ILE A 50 6.59 12.81 17.80
C ILE A 50 5.93 11.45 18.10
N THR A 51 4.62 11.36 17.88
CA THR A 51 3.84 10.15 18.12
C THR A 51 4.38 8.95 17.32
N PRO A 52 4.33 7.72 17.89
CA PRO A 52 4.81 6.52 17.22
C PRO A 52 4.15 6.26 15.87
N ASP A 53 2.85 6.53 15.74
CA ASP A 53 2.11 6.36 14.49
C ASP A 53 2.65 7.27 13.38
N LYS A 54 2.92 8.53 13.73
CA LYS A 54 3.49 9.51 12.80
C LYS A 54 4.92 9.15 12.38
N ILE A 55 5.70 8.58 13.29
CA ILE A 55 7.03 8.04 12.99
C ILE A 55 6.92 6.80 12.09
N GLN A 56 5.94 5.92 12.33
CA GLN A 56 5.68 4.73 11.51
C GLN A 56 5.32 5.11 10.08
N ASP A 57 4.45 6.11 9.87
CA ASP A 57 4.09 6.57 8.52
C ASP A 57 5.30 7.12 7.76
N THR A 58 6.13 7.91 8.45
CA THR A 58 7.35 8.46 7.86
C THR A 58 8.34 7.34 7.53
N TYR A 59 8.49 6.34 8.41
CA TYR A 59 9.32 5.17 8.18
C TYR A 59 8.85 4.38 6.95
N ASN A 60 7.54 4.13 6.84
CA ASN A 60 6.93 3.40 5.73
C ASN A 60 7.16 4.11 4.40
N LEU A 61 6.98 5.44 4.35
CA LEU A 61 7.26 6.24 3.15
C LEU A 61 8.70 6.08 2.68
N ILE A 62 9.68 6.21 3.60
CA ILE A 62 11.10 6.07 3.25
C ILE A 62 11.40 4.64 2.80
N TYR A 63 10.87 3.65 3.50
CA TYR A 63 11.06 2.24 3.15
C TYR A 63 10.51 1.93 1.77
N GLU A 64 9.31 2.40 1.43
CA GLU A 64 8.72 2.25 0.09
C GLU A 64 9.59 2.91 -0.98
N LYS A 65 10.10 4.13 -0.73
CA LYS A 65 10.99 4.81 -1.67
C LYS A 65 12.30 4.04 -1.86
N ILE A 66 12.85 3.43 -0.81
CA ILE A 66 13.99 2.52 -0.92
C ILE A 66 13.62 1.31 -1.78
N GLU A 67 12.42 0.72 -1.60
CA GLU A 67 11.94 -0.42 -2.39
C GLU A 67 11.74 -0.09 -3.87
N ALA A 68 11.29 1.11 -4.19
CA ALA A 68 11.04 1.53 -5.58
C ALA A 68 12.33 1.87 -6.37
N LEU A 69 13.48 2.07 -5.72
CA LEU A 69 14.72 2.40 -6.41
C LEU A 69 15.25 1.25 -7.27
N ASP A 70 15.70 1.56 -8.48
CA ASP A 70 16.49 0.64 -9.30
C ASP A 70 17.97 0.64 -8.86
N ILE A 71 18.24 -0.12 -7.80
CA ILE A 71 19.58 -0.23 -7.19
C ILE A 71 19.91 -1.68 -6.84
N LYS A 72 21.22 -1.95 -6.75
CA LYS A 72 21.74 -3.27 -6.35
C LYS A 72 21.20 -3.69 -4.96
N PRO A 73 20.92 -4.98 -4.74
CA PRO A 73 20.38 -5.48 -3.47
C PRO A 73 21.19 -5.09 -2.23
N ASN A 74 22.52 -5.10 -2.32
CA ASN A 74 23.41 -4.68 -1.23
C ASN A 74 23.22 -3.20 -0.84
N THR A 75 22.96 -2.34 -1.83
CA THR A 75 22.73 -0.90 -1.61
C THR A 75 21.36 -0.67 -0.98
N ARG A 76 20.34 -1.42 -1.42
CA ARG A 76 19.00 -1.43 -0.82
C ARG A 76 19.06 -1.83 0.65
N MET A 77 19.76 -2.93 0.95
CA MET A 77 19.98 -3.40 2.33
C MET A 77 20.71 -2.35 3.17
N PHE A 78 21.75 -1.71 2.62
CA PHE A 78 22.45 -0.62 3.29
C PHE A 78 21.52 0.53 3.66
N LEU A 79 20.65 0.98 2.75
CA LEU A 79 19.68 2.05 3.02
C LEU A 79 18.66 1.65 4.09
N LYS A 80 18.10 0.44 4.01
CA LYS A 80 17.18 -0.09 5.04
C LYS A 80 17.83 -0.14 6.41
N ASN A 81 19.10 -0.56 6.50
CA ASN A 81 19.83 -0.61 7.76
C ASN A 81 20.07 0.79 8.34
N ASN A 82 20.36 1.79 7.50
CA ASN A 82 20.44 3.19 7.96
C ASN A 82 19.11 3.67 8.51
N LEU A 83 18.01 3.45 7.79
CA LEU A 83 16.66 3.79 8.27
C LEU A 83 16.32 3.09 9.61
N LYS A 84 16.60 1.78 9.72
CA LYS A 84 16.42 0.99 10.94
C LYS A 84 17.27 1.52 12.10
N SER A 85 18.50 1.94 11.86
CA SER A 85 19.35 2.51 12.91
C SER A 85 18.80 3.85 13.45
N GLN A 86 18.15 4.63 12.58
CA GLN A 86 17.68 5.98 12.91
C GLN A 86 16.30 5.98 13.58
N LEU A 87 15.35 5.21 13.05
CA LEU A 87 13.95 5.21 13.50
C LEU A 87 13.47 3.83 13.98
N GLY A 88 14.22 2.75 13.75
CA GLY A 88 13.79 1.37 13.99
C GLY A 88 13.48 1.00 15.46
N LYS A 89 13.84 1.83 16.44
CA LYS A 89 13.44 1.67 17.85
C LYS A 89 12.10 2.35 18.19
N LEU A 90 11.63 3.22 17.30
CA LEU A 90 10.45 4.08 17.50
C LEU A 90 9.25 3.62 16.67
N VAL A 91 9.42 2.55 15.89
CA VAL A 91 8.40 1.97 15.00
C VAL A 91 8.09 0.54 15.42
N SER A 92 6.84 0.13 15.22
CA SER A 92 6.37 -1.22 15.52
C SER A 92 6.70 -2.20 14.39
N GLU A 93 6.52 -1.79 13.14
CA GLU A 93 6.85 -2.57 11.94
C GLU A 93 8.14 -2.05 11.28
N LYS A 94 9.16 -2.90 11.19
CA LYS A 94 10.52 -2.54 10.72
C LYS A 94 10.79 -2.98 9.30
N ASP A 95 10.04 -3.94 8.80
CA ASP A 95 10.08 -4.38 7.41
C ASP A 95 8.66 -4.27 6.83
N PRO A 96 8.13 -3.03 6.73
CA PRO A 96 6.79 -2.81 6.22
C PRO A 96 6.73 -3.37 4.81
N LYS A 97 5.82 -4.33 4.63
CA LYS A 97 5.47 -4.82 3.29
C LYS A 97 4.82 -3.65 2.54
N PRO A 98 5.03 -3.53 1.22
CA PRO A 98 4.32 -2.54 0.43
C PRO A 98 2.83 -2.61 0.76
N THR A 99 2.26 -1.46 1.13
CA THR A 99 0.81 -1.35 1.37
C THR A 99 0.12 -1.79 0.09
N ASN A 100 -0.55 -2.93 0.16
CA ASN A 100 -1.39 -3.39 -0.92
C ASN A 100 -2.71 -2.61 -0.81
N HIS A 101 -3.01 -1.76 -1.78
CA HIS A 101 -4.19 -0.87 -1.75
C HIS A 101 -5.50 -1.66 -1.69
N PHE A 102 -5.50 -2.94 -2.08
CA PHE A 102 -6.64 -3.83 -1.84
C PHE A 102 -7.00 -3.90 -0.35
N ILE A 103 -6.03 -3.84 0.57
CA ILE A 103 -6.27 -3.88 2.02
C ILE A 103 -7.08 -2.66 2.49
N GLU A 104 -6.93 -1.51 1.85
CA GLU A 104 -7.71 -0.31 2.17
C GLU A 104 -9.18 -0.54 1.79
N PHE A 105 -9.45 -0.96 0.56
CA PHE A 105 -10.81 -1.34 0.14
C PHE A 105 -11.39 -2.50 0.95
N PHE A 106 -10.55 -3.44 1.37
CA PHE A 106 -10.94 -4.55 2.24
C PHE A 106 -11.38 -4.04 3.62
N LYS A 107 -10.68 -3.08 4.21
CA LYS A 107 -11.08 -2.47 5.48
C LYS A 107 -12.38 -1.67 5.38
N GLU A 108 -12.59 -0.97 4.28
CA GLU A 108 -13.81 -0.20 4.02
C GLU A 108 -15.04 -1.09 3.79
N ALA A 109 -14.86 -2.19 3.05
CA ALA A 109 -15.93 -3.17 2.82
C ALA A 109 -16.40 -3.88 4.11
N TYR A 110 -15.57 -3.87 5.16
CA TYR A 110 -15.83 -4.51 6.46
C TYR A 110 -15.63 -3.51 7.61
N PRO A 111 -16.65 -2.71 7.97
CA PRO A 111 -16.56 -1.75 9.07
C PRO A 111 -16.27 -2.43 10.42
N GLU A 112 -15.70 -1.69 11.38
CA GLU A 112 -15.05 -2.24 12.58
C GLU A 112 -15.89 -3.25 13.37
N HIS A 113 -17.20 -3.05 13.46
CA HIS A 113 -18.11 -3.91 14.21
C HIS A 113 -18.54 -5.20 13.47
N HIS A 114 -18.13 -5.38 12.21
CA HIS A 114 -18.47 -6.54 11.37
C HIS A 114 -17.26 -7.44 11.07
N ARG A 115 -16.08 -7.14 11.66
CA ARG A 115 -14.84 -7.87 11.41
C ARG A 115 -14.78 -9.13 12.27
N ARG A 116 -14.65 -10.30 11.62
CA ARG A 116 -14.45 -11.61 12.26
C ARG A 116 -12.96 -11.99 12.29
N LYS A 117 -12.60 -13.10 12.96
CA LYS A 117 -11.19 -13.54 13.10
C LYS A 117 -10.47 -13.78 11.76
N ASP A 118 -11.21 -14.26 10.77
CA ASP A 118 -10.76 -14.45 9.39
C ASP A 118 -10.38 -13.14 8.70
N PHE A 119 -10.95 -12.00 9.09
CA PHE A 119 -10.55 -10.67 8.61
C PHE A 119 -9.10 -10.36 9.01
N THR A 120 -8.75 -10.60 10.28
CA THR A 120 -7.39 -10.37 10.78
C THR A 120 -6.35 -11.23 10.06
N TRP A 121 -6.70 -12.46 9.69
CA TRP A 121 -5.80 -13.34 8.93
C TRP A 121 -5.49 -12.78 7.53
N VAL A 122 -6.49 -12.20 6.86
CA VAL A 122 -6.29 -11.55 5.56
C VAL A 122 -5.40 -10.32 5.66
N LEU A 123 -5.53 -9.54 6.73
CA LEU A 123 -4.63 -8.40 6.98
C LEU A 123 -3.17 -8.84 7.18
N MET A 124 -2.94 -10.03 7.73
CA MET A 124 -1.59 -10.57 7.94
C MET A 124 -1.02 -11.23 6.68
N ASP A 125 -1.86 -11.94 5.93
CA ASP A 125 -1.50 -12.64 4.70
C ASP A 125 -2.68 -12.70 3.73
N LEU A 126 -2.56 -11.96 2.61
CA LEU A 126 -3.56 -11.91 1.54
C LEU A 126 -3.84 -13.28 0.91
N ASN A 127 -2.92 -14.24 0.99
CA ASN A 127 -3.16 -15.59 0.46
C ASN A 127 -4.29 -16.32 1.22
N THR A 128 -4.60 -15.87 2.44
CA THR A 128 -5.66 -16.44 3.28
C THR A 128 -7.07 -15.95 2.90
N ILE A 129 -7.18 -14.97 2.00
CA ILE A 129 -8.47 -14.39 1.61
C ILE A 129 -9.44 -15.44 1.05
N SER A 130 -10.68 -15.44 1.52
CA SER A 130 -11.73 -16.31 1.02
C SER A 130 -12.39 -15.73 -0.24
N GLU A 131 -13.11 -16.58 -0.99
CA GLU A 131 -13.89 -16.13 -2.15
C GLU A 131 -15.00 -15.15 -1.75
N GLU A 132 -15.65 -15.37 -0.60
CA GLU A 132 -16.67 -14.49 -0.04
C GLU A 132 -16.09 -13.12 0.33
N GLN A 133 -14.91 -13.12 0.95
CA GLN A 133 -14.19 -11.91 1.34
C GLN A 133 -13.80 -11.09 0.12
N LEU A 134 -13.20 -11.74 -0.88
CA LEU A 134 -12.86 -11.08 -2.13
C LEU A 134 -14.12 -10.58 -2.84
N TRP A 135 -15.18 -11.39 -2.94
CA TRP A 135 -16.43 -11.00 -3.58
C TRP A 135 -17.04 -9.74 -2.95
N THR A 136 -17.10 -9.69 -1.62
CA THR A 136 -17.66 -8.55 -0.88
C THR A 136 -16.88 -7.27 -1.17
N THR A 137 -15.54 -7.35 -1.12
CA THR A 137 -14.68 -6.21 -1.41
C THR A 137 -14.77 -5.74 -2.85
N LEU A 138 -14.75 -6.65 -3.83
CA LEU A 138 -14.88 -6.27 -5.24
C LEU A 138 -16.27 -5.69 -5.55
N THR A 139 -17.32 -6.19 -4.89
CA THR A 139 -18.67 -5.62 -5.01
C THR A 139 -18.71 -4.20 -4.46
N TYR A 140 -18.06 -3.96 -3.32
CA TYR A 140 -17.88 -2.62 -2.76
C TYR A 140 -17.14 -1.70 -3.74
N ILE A 141 -15.96 -2.09 -4.24
CA ILE A 141 -15.19 -1.27 -5.21
C ILE A 141 -16.01 -1.00 -6.47
N ASN A 142 -16.70 -2.01 -7.01
CA ASN A 142 -17.55 -1.84 -8.19
C ASN A 142 -18.68 -0.82 -7.94
N LYS A 143 -19.26 -0.80 -6.73
CA LYS A 143 -20.26 0.19 -6.33
C LYS A 143 -19.66 1.59 -6.24
N GLU A 144 -18.48 1.74 -5.65
CA GLU A 144 -17.76 3.02 -5.59
C GLU A 144 -17.39 3.55 -6.99
N CYS A 145 -16.96 2.67 -7.90
CA CYS A 145 -16.72 3.03 -9.30
C CYS A 145 -17.99 3.48 -10.04
N LEU A 146 -19.16 2.93 -9.69
CA LEU A 146 -20.44 3.26 -10.33
C LEU A 146 -21.08 4.53 -9.77
N ASN A 147 -21.07 4.70 -8.45
CA ASN A 147 -21.88 5.71 -7.77
C ASN A 147 -21.09 6.93 -7.32
N HIS A 148 -19.77 6.81 -7.18
CA HIS A 148 -18.90 7.82 -6.59
C HIS A 148 -17.72 8.20 -7.50
N ASP A 149 -17.78 7.83 -8.79
CA ASP A 149 -16.76 8.12 -9.80
C ASP A 149 -15.33 7.74 -9.38
N LEU A 150 -15.18 6.67 -8.57
CA LEU A 150 -13.87 6.19 -8.12
C LEU A 150 -12.99 5.82 -9.32
N ARG A 151 -11.88 6.54 -9.47
CA ARG A 151 -10.85 6.27 -10.48
C ARG A 151 -9.63 5.63 -9.84
N LEU A 152 -9.48 4.33 -10.07
CA LEU A 152 -8.33 3.57 -9.60
C LEU A 152 -7.06 4.03 -10.34
N SER A 153 -6.01 4.32 -9.58
CA SER A 153 -4.65 4.53 -10.07
C SER A 153 -4.04 3.23 -10.61
N LEU A 154 -2.95 3.33 -11.37
CA LEU A 154 -2.26 2.16 -11.91
C LEU A 154 -1.81 1.17 -10.82
N LYS A 155 -1.40 1.69 -9.64
CA LYS A 155 -0.94 0.87 -8.52
C LYS A 155 -2.11 0.15 -7.85
N GLU A 156 -3.22 0.85 -7.59
CA GLU A 156 -4.44 0.23 -7.05
C GLU A 156 -4.99 -0.86 -7.98
N LYS A 157 -5.02 -0.61 -9.30
CA LYS A 157 -5.45 -1.62 -10.27
C LYS A 157 -4.59 -2.87 -10.18
N GLN A 158 -3.27 -2.71 -10.12
CA GLN A 158 -2.34 -3.84 -10.05
C GLN A 158 -2.55 -4.64 -8.76
N ASP A 159 -2.66 -3.95 -7.63
CA ASP A 159 -2.88 -4.58 -6.32
C ASP A 159 -4.20 -5.37 -6.26
N ILE A 160 -5.29 -4.81 -6.81
CA ILE A 160 -6.57 -5.51 -6.92
C ILE A 160 -6.45 -6.75 -7.84
N ILE A 161 -5.80 -6.60 -8.99
CA ILE A 161 -5.59 -7.71 -9.94
C ILE A 161 -4.81 -8.85 -9.27
N ASP A 162 -3.75 -8.54 -8.54
CA ASP A 162 -2.91 -9.54 -7.87
C ASP A 162 -3.72 -10.38 -6.87
N VAL A 163 -4.62 -9.75 -6.11
CA VAL A 163 -5.51 -10.46 -5.17
C VAL A 163 -6.56 -11.29 -5.91
N ILE A 164 -7.10 -10.79 -7.03
CA ILE A 164 -8.01 -11.58 -7.88
C ILE A 164 -7.29 -12.83 -8.39
N GLU A 165 -6.04 -12.72 -8.82
CA GLU A 165 -5.27 -13.87 -9.32
C GLU A 165 -5.07 -14.96 -8.26
N ILE A 166 -4.86 -14.59 -6.99
CA ILE A 166 -4.74 -15.54 -5.87
C ILE A 166 -5.98 -16.45 -5.81
N VAL A 167 -7.17 -15.87 -5.94
CA VAL A 167 -8.43 -16.61 -5.81
C VAL A 167 -8.82 -17.31 -7.12
N VAL A 168 -8.56 -16.71 -8.28
CA VAL A 168 -8.84 -17.33 -9.60
C VAL A 168 -8.05 -18.63 -9.78
N LYS A 169 -6.84 -18.74 -9.22
CA LYS A 169 -6.03 -19.99 -9.22
C LYS A 169 -6.75 -21.17 -8.56
N ARG A 170 -7.76 -20.94 -7.72
CA ARG A 170 -8.58 -21.99 -7.10
C ARG A 170 -9.62 -22.58 -8.05
N ASN A 171 -9.75 -22.02 -9.26
CA ASN A 171 -10.53 -22.53 -10.38
C ASN A 171 -12.05 -22.68 -10.13
N ASN A 172 -12.62 -21.85 -9.25
CA ASN A 172 -14.06 -21.87 -8.97
C ASN A 172 -14.87 -21.14 -10.06
N SER A 173 -15.56 -21.92 -10.88
CA SER A 173 -16.35 -21.40 -12.02
C SER A 173 -17.48 -20.44 -11.61
N ARG A 174 -18.12 -20.67 -10.45
CA ARG A 174 -19.20 -19.81 -9.95
C ARG A 174 -18.68 -18.43 -9.58
N PHE A 175 -17.60 -18.39 -8.80
CA PHE A 175 -16.94 -17.13 -8.42
C PHE A 175 -16.47 -16.36 -9.65
N ILE A 176 -15.84 -17.05 -10.61
CA ILE A 176 -15.31 -16.43 -11.83
C ILE A 176 -16.41 -15.85 -12.70
N ASN A 177 -17.55 -16.53 -12.79
CA ASN A 177 -18.71 -16.00 -13.51
C ASN A 177 -19.31 -14.79 -12.79
N ASN A 178 -19.38 -14.80 -11.45
CA ASN A 178 -19.82 -13.64 -10.68
C ASN A 178 -18.88 -12.45 -10.90
N LEU A 179 -17.57 -12.66 -10.90
CA LEU A 179 -16.57 -11.63 -11.15
C LEU A 179 -16.71 -11.00 -12.55
N ARG A 180 -17.01 -11.80 -13.58
CA ARG A 180 -17.30 -11.30 -14.94
C ARG A 180 -18.51 -10.36 -15.00
N ASN A 181 -19.42 -10.46 -14.04
CA ASN A 181 -20.62 -9.61 -13.97
C ASN A 181 -20.35 -8.24 -13.33
N LEU A 182 -19.21 -8.04 -12.68
CA LEU A 182 -18.78 -6.74 -12.14
C LEU A 182 -18.18 -5.87 -13.25
N LYS A 183 -19.00 -5.52 -14.25
CA LYS A 183 -18.58 -4.86 -15.49
C LYS A 183 -17.81 -3.56 -15.26
N SER A 184 -18.34 -2.68 -14.40
CA SER A 184 -17.69 -1.38 -14.11
C SER A 184 -16.28 -1.58 -13.56
N LEU A 185 -16.12 -2.53 -12.63
CA LEU A 185 -14.81 -2.88 -12.09
C LEU A 185 -13.90 -3.54 -13.15
N THR A 186 -14.38 -4.54 -13.89
CA THR A 186 -13.54 -5.23 -14.88
C THR A 186 -13.06 -4.29 -15.99
N ASP A 187 -13.91 -3.34 -16.39
CA ASP A 187 -13.60 -2.34 -17.41
C ASP A 187 -12.60 -1.30 -16.83
N ASN A 188 -12.78 -0.86 -15.58
CA ASN A 188 -11.83 0.04 -14.91
C ASN A 188 -10.45 -0.62 -14.72
N LEU A 189 -10.42 -1.89 -14.31
CA LEU A 189 -9.19 -2.68 -14.19
C LEU A 189 -8.58 -3.04 -15.56
N ASN A 190 -9.32 -2.86 -16.66
CA ASN A 190 -8.93 -3.22 -18.02
C ASN A 190 -8.52 -4.70 -18.16
N ILE A 191 -9.32 -5.60 -17.59
CA ILE A 191 -9.05 -7.05 -17.58
C ILE A 191 -10.21 -7.87 -18.16
N LYS A 192 -9.87 -9.07 -18.64
CA LYS A 192 -10.82 -10.10 -19.05
C LYS A 192 -10.45 -11.44 -18.45
N LEU A 193 -11.43 -12.14 -17.88
CA LEU A 193 -11.25 -13.51 -17.41
C LEU A 193 -11.49 -14.52 -18.53
N VAL A 194 -10.44 -15.21 -18.96
CA VAL A 194 -10.45 -16.19 -20.05
C VAL A 194 -10.23 -17.60 -19.52
N SER A 195 -10.86 -18.59 -20.16
CA SER A 195 -10.56 -20.00 -19.94
C SER A 195 -9.45 -20.41 -20.90
N VAL A 196 -8.40 -21.04 -20.37
CA VAL A 196 -7.26 -21.58 -21.11
C VAL A 196 -7.17 -23.06 -20.76
N GLY A 197 -7.83 -23.90 -21.55
CA GLY A 197 -8.06 -25.30 -21.20
C GLY A 197 -8.98 -25.40 -19.97
N GLU A 198 -8.58 -26.20 -18.98
CA GLU A 198 -9.35 -26.41 -17.75
C GLU A 198 -9.16 -25.34 -16.68
N ILE A 199 -8.25 -24.38 -16.91
CA ILE A 199 -7.91 -23.33 -15.94
C ILE A 199 -8.38 -21.95 -16.42
N PHE A 200 -8.76 -21.11 -15.46
CA PHE A 200 -9.06 -19.71 -15.72
C PHE A 200 -7.84 -18.82 -15.49
N LYS A 201 -7.70 -17.77 -16.31
CA LYS A 201 -6.65 -16.76 -16.20
C LYS A 201 -7.19 -15.35 -16.43
N ILE A 202 -6.51 -14.38 -15.84
CA ILE A 202 -6.74 -12.96 -16.12
C ILE A 202 -5.90 -12.57 -17.34
N LYS A 203 -6.53 -11.88 -18.29
CA LYS A 203 -5.88 -11.26 -19.44
C LYS A 203 -6.06 -9.76 -19.35
N LYS A 204 -4.96 -9.01 -19.28
CA LYS A 204 -4.99 -7.55 -19.40
C LYS A 204 -5.33 -7.18 -20.85
N LEU A 205 -6.27 -6.25 -21.01
CA LEU A 205 -6.58 -5.63 -22.28
C LEU A 205 -5.65 -4.42 -22.38
N ASN A 206 -4.91 -4.29 -23.49
CA ASN A 206 -4.01 -3.15 -23.69
C ASN A 206 -4.80 -1.94 -24.17
#